data_AF-A0A7S1B8M1-F1
#
_entry.id   AF-A0A7S1B8M1-F1
#
_cell.length_a   1.000
_cell.length_b   1.000
_cell.length_c   1.000
_cell.angle_alpha   90.00
_cell.angle_beta   90.00
_cell.angle_gamma   90.00
#
_symmetry.space_group_name_H-M   'P 1'
#
loop_
_entity.id
_entity.type
_entity.pdbx_description
1 polymer ?
#
loop_
_entity_poly.entity_id
_entity_poly.type
_entity_poly.pdbx_seq_one_letter_code
_entity_poly.pdbx_strand_id
1 'polypeptide(L)'
;MTFPPSEMNKKTDPETAAPFISDEKLKRVLSLSEVSTDDTASVNISSISVSTTSFFSSSSDNIWSKLIHRRGAWTDSDDDDETPSGSCRNKLHLFWCSVKRELHYLTKVCCKHPHIPAISLMIFAIMVSVGMTVTEKFCESETYKLKNKAEWVAQDTGKWFSDSFSEALIPLFALQQAVMHSEYFTHLFDAIGEYDAQNSAPAILGAKSKTFPDYRNISGICDDEELMTKFGEIVDSINDYIGLNGVVVNYRLAPHSVFCLAHPMVNSDDFPEGGKLSNVGLIGYDAGITPNTFWKNTLQNTYGMPDTVDLFGPFNKSSNGVVLSPQFFCGHLSVPVPGYNVTVANSTYDSWGFVMHFMDWHELVERSDIHNRFECEGLDFSLFKKADDQVCQMQKIHIYIHSDRYFN
;
A
#
# COMPACT_ATOMS: atom_id res chain seq x y z
N MET A 1 72.93 -37.12 -5.18
CA MET A 1 72.86 -35.69 -5.53
C MET A 1 72.28 -34.97 -4.33
N THR A 2 73.16 -34.29 -3.62
CA THR A 2 72.96 -33.55 -2.38
C THR A 2 72.39 -32.17 -2.71
N PHE A 3 71.22 -31.82 -2.17
CA PHE A 3 70.70 -30.45 -2.17
C PHE A 3 71.07 -29.78 -0.84
N PRO A 4 71.57 -28.53 -0.84
CA PRO A 4 71.82 -27.79 0.39
C PRO A 4 70.54 -27.09 0.89
N PRO A 5 70.45 -26.78 2.19
CA PRO A 5 69.38 -25.97 2.75
C PRO A 5 69.76 -24.48 2.71
N SER A 6 68.79 -23.61 2.41
CA SER A 6 68.90 -22.19 2.75
C SER A 6 67.60 -21.71 3.40
N GLU A 7 67.64 -21.68 4.73
CA GLU A 7 66.86 -20.78 5.54
C GLU A 7 67.23 -19.33 5.21
N MET A 8 66.25 -18.46 5.01
CA MET A 8 66.35 -17.09 5.49
C MET A 8 64.96 -16.52 5.79
N ASN A 9 64.74 -16.37 7.10
CA ASN A 9 63.77 -15.49 7.73
C ASN A 9 63.65 -14.14 7.03
N LYS A 10 62.42 -13.72 6.74
CA LYS A 10 62.07 -12.29 6.77
C LYS A 10 60.69 -12.09 7.39
N LYS A 11 60.80 -11.76 8.68
CA LYS A 11 59.95 -10.94 9.54
C LYS A 11 58.79 -10.22 8.84
N THR A 12 57.62 -10.57 9.33
CA THR A 12 56.30 -9.96 9.19
C THR A 12 56.29 -8.51 9.70
N ASP A 13 55.78 -7.59 8.88
CA ASP A 13 55.25 -6.30 9.34
C ASP A 13 53.72 -6.34 9.10
N PRO A 14 52.87 -6.22 10.14
CA PRO A 14 51.44 -6.13 9.98
C PRO A 14 50.99 -4.70 10.29
N GLU A 15 50.78 -3.86 9.27
CA GLU A 15 49.98 -2.64 9.44
C GLU A 15 49.68 -1.99 8.08
N THR A 16 48.73 -2.58 7.36
CA THR A 16 47.90 -1.83 6.42
C THR A 16 46.46 -2.23 6.68
N ALA A 17 45.92 -1.75 7.81
CA ALA A 17 44.49 -1.77 8.03
C ALA A 17 43.84 -0.93 6.92
N ALA A 18 43.07 -1.60 6.07
CA ALA A 18 42.19 -0.94 5.11
C ALA A 18 41.29 0.05 5.86
N PRO A 19 40.98 1.22 5.28
CA PRO A 19 40.19 2.23 5.96
C PRO A 19 38.79 1.69 6.20
N PHE A 20 38.49 1.40 7.47
CA PHE A 20 37.12 1.24 7.95
C PHE A 20 36.32 2.45 7.44
N ILE A 21 35.28 2.20 6.66
CA ILE A 21 34.30 3.22 6.30
C ILE A 21 33.69 3.65 7.64
N SER A 22 34.07 4.84 8.12
CA SER A 22 33.53 5.37 9.36
C SER A 22 32.01 5.51 9.23
N ASP A 23 31.27 5.20 10.30
CA ASP A 23 29.82 5.45 10.44
C ASP A 23 29.41 6.86 9.97
N GLU A 24 30.33 7.82 10.02
CA GLU A 24 30.14 9.18 9.54
C GLU A 24 29.93 9.29 8.02
N LYS A 25 30.61 8.47 7.21
CA LYS A 25 30.42 8.47 5.74
C LYS A 25 29.09 7.84 5.35
N LEU A 26 28.67 6.77 6.03
CA LEU A 26 27.35 6.15 5.83
C LEU A 26 26.23 7.13 6.23
N LYS A 27 26.38 7.81 7.37
CA LYS A 27 25.45 8.87 7.80
C LYS A 27 25.38 10.05 6.83
N ARG A 28 26.49 10.43 6.20
CA ARG A 28 26.54 11.59 5.28
C ARG A 28 25.92 11.29 3.91
N VAL A 29 25.96 10.03 3.44
CA VAL A 29 25.23 9.59 2.24
C VAL A 29 23.72 9.56 2.52
N LEU A 30 23.30 9.18 3.73
CA LEU A 30 21.89 9.13 4.12
C LEU A 30 21.30 10.48 4.55
N SER A 31 22.11 11.47 4.95
CA SER A 31 21.62 12.83 5.25
C SER A 31 21.31 13.68 4.01
N LEU A 32 21.64 13.20 2.82
CA LEU A 32 21.36 13.89 1.55
C LEU A 32 19.94 13.62 1.00
N SER A 33 19.15 12.77 1.66
CA SER A 33 17.76 12.47 1.31
C SER A 33 16.70 13.23 2.14
N GLU A 34 17.11 14.13 3.05
CA GLU A 34 16.17 15.09 3.66
C GLU A 34 15.83 16.19 2.65
N VAL A 35 14.95 15.84 1.71
CA VAL A 35 14.21 16.81 0.90
C VAL A 35 13.30 17.59 1.84
N SER A 36 13.62 18.87 1.99
CA SER A 36 12.78 19.91 2.56
C SER A 36 11.36 19.85 1.97
N THR A 37 10.39 19.50 2.79
CA THR A 37 8.96 19.79 2.58
C THR A 37 8.56 20.99 3.44
N ASP A 38 9.14 22.15 3.13
CA ASP A 38 8.54 23.44 3.48
C ASP A 38 7.36 23.68 2.53
N ASP A 39 6.14 23.48 3.02
CA ASP A 39 4.95 24.27 2.69
C ASP A 39 3.76 23.84 3.58
N THR A 40 3.89 24.08 4.89
CA THR A 40 2.74 24.12 5.79
C THR A 40 1.95 25.41 5.56
N ALA A 41 0.98 25.36 4.66
CA ALA A 41 -0.12 26.33 4.64
C ALA A 41 -0.97 26.13 5.91
N SER A 42 -0.71 26.94 6.93
CA SER A 42 -1.56 27.06 8.11
C SER A 42 -2.88 27.71 7.72
N VAL A 43 -3.91 26.91 7.47
CA VAL A 43 -5.28 27.40 7.34
C VAL A 43 -5.81 27.65 8.75
N ASN A 44 -5.72 28.91 9.16
CA ASN A 44 -6.32 29.41 10.38
C ASN A 44 -7.85 29.41 10.20
N ILE A 45 -8.52 28.31 10.59
CA ILE A 45 -9.98 28.24 10.63
C ILE A 45 -10.41 28.96 11.90
N SER A 46 -10.74 30.24 11.74
CA SER A 46 -11.49 31.01 12.71
C SER A 46 -12.77 30.24 13.05
N SER A 47 -12.85 29.81 14.30
CA SER A 47 -14.02 29.22 14.93
C SER A 47 -15.26 30.09 14.66
N ILE A 48 -16.14 29.61 13.78
CA ILE A 48 -17.52 30.10 13.74
C ILE A 48 -18.18 29.53 14.98
N SER A 49 -18.26 30.37 16.00
CA SER A 49 -19.12 30.20 17.15
C SER A 49 -20.57 30.11 16.65
N VAL A 50 -21.05 28.89 16.49
CA VAL A 50 -22.50 28.64 16.42
C VAL A 50 -23.03 28.95 17.80
N SER A 51 -23.48 30.19 17.96
CA SER A 51 -24.29 30.63 19.09
C SER A 51 -25.51 29.71 19.16
N THR A 52 -25.44 28.69 20.03
CA THR A 52 -26.61 27.95 20.50
C THR A 52 -27.52 28.95 21.18
N THR A 53 -28.50 29.45 20.43
CA THR A 53 -29.63 30.18 20.98
C THR A 53 -30.47 29.20 21.79
N SER A 54 -30.17 29.14 23.08
CA SER A 54 -31.03 28.58 24.12
C SER A 54 -32.30 29.44 24.22
N PHE A 55 -33.23 29.26 23.28
CA PHE A 55 -34.55 29.87 23.28
C PHE A 55 -35.60 28.77 23.32
N PHE A 56 -35.70 28.01 24.41
CA PHE A 56 -36.96 27.40 24.89
C PHE A 56 -36.76 26.92 26.34
N SER A 57 -36.62 27.89 27.23
CA SER A 57 -36.86 27.73 28.66
C SER A 57 -37.82 28.84 29.09
N SER A 58 -39.06 28.73 28.65
CA SER A 58 -40.16 29.47 29.25
C SER A 58 -41.30 28.51 29.54
N SER A 59 -41.48 28.25 30.83
CA SER A 59 -42.72 27.78 31.43
C SER A 59 -43.80 28.82 31.12
N SER A 60 -44.41 28.71 29.94
CA SER A 60 -45.54 29.54 29.53
C SER A 60 -46.57 28.65 28.87
N ASP A 61 -47.72 28.54 29.52
CA ASP A 61 -48.93 27.84 29.09
C ASP A 61 -49.07 27.78 27.57
N ASN A 62 -48.82 26.60 27.00
CA ASN A 62 -48.99 26.35 25.57
C ASN A 62 -50.43 26.73 25.16
N ILE A 63 -50.56 27.61 24.16
CA ILE A 63 -51.85 27.96 23.53
C ILE A 63 -52.65 26.70 23.14
N TRP A 64 -51.95 25.62 22.81
CA TRP A 64 -52.53 24.30 22.55
C TRP A 64 -53.22 23.66 23.76
N SER A 65 -52.72 23.84 25.00
CA SER A 65 -53.41 23.34 26.20
C SER A 65 -54.70 24.13 26.49
N LYS A 66 -54.72 25.44 26.20
CA LYS A 66 -55.92 26.28 26.26
C LYS A 66 -56.96 25.95 25.18
N LEU A 67 -56.53 25.50 24.00
CA LEU A 67 -57.42 25.03 22.94
C LEU A 67 -58.00 23.63 23.24
N ILE A 68 -57.21 22.73 23.83
CA ILE A 68 -57.68 21.39 24.23
C ILE A 68 -58.67 21.44 25.41
N HIS A 69 -58.56 22.42 26.30
CA HIS A 69 -59.51 22.61 27.41
C HIS A 69 -60.77 23.43 27.07
N ARG A 70 -60.86 24.05 25.88
CA ARG A 70 -62.12 24.60 25.35
C ARG A 70 -62.94 23.50 24.65
N ARG A 71 -63.35 22.48 25.41
CA ARG A 71 -64.25 21.42 24.93
C ARG A 71 -65.71 21.86 24.81
N GLY A 72 -66.06 23.08 25.23
CA GLY A 72 -67.43 23.61 25.28
C GLY A 72 -67.90 24.40 24.05
N ALA A 73 -67.13 24.46 22.95
CA ALA A 73 -67.55 25.17 21.74
C ALA A 73 -68.16 24.25 20.66
N TRP A 74 -68.20 22.94 20.92
CA TRP A 74 -68.65 21.92 19.96
C TRP A 74 -69.68 20.95 20.56
N THR A 75 -70.37 21.35 21.64
CA THR A 75 -71.59 20.67 22.09
C THR A 75 -72.74 21.21 21.27
N ASP A 76 -72.90 20.66 20.07
CA ASP A 76 -74.19 20.71 19.38
C ASP A 76 -75.20 20.02 20.29
N SER A 77 -76.30 20.73 20.52
CA SER A 77 -77.49 20.31 21.23
C SER A 77 -77.92 18.90 20.81
N ASP A 78 -78.10 18.07 21.82
CA ASP A 78 -78.79 16.80 21.78
C ASP A 78 -80.15 16.95 21.08
N ASP A 79 -80.29 16.30 19.93
CA ASP A 79 -81.58 15.77 19.50
C ASP A 79 -81.52 14.27 19.79
N ASP A 80 -82.28 13.87 20.82
CA ASP A 80 -82.47 12.51 21.29
C ASP A 80 -83.06 11.64 20.17
N ASP A 81 -82.30 10.66 19.70
CA ASP A 81 -82.87 9.52 18.97
C ASP A 81 -82.29 8.22 19.53
N GLU A 82 -83.21 7.40 20.03
CA GLU A 82 -82.99 6.13 20.73
C GLU A 82 -82.07 5.17 19.97
N THR A 83 -81.05 4.66 20.66
CA THR A 83 -80.18 3.59 20.17
C THR A 83 -80.92 2.24 20.12
N PRO A 84 -80.99 1.54 18.96
CA PRO A 84 -81.24 0.11 18.95
C PRO A 84 -79.92 -0.63 19.16
N SER A 85 -79.86 -1.36 20.27
CA SER A 85 -78.79 -2.32 20.56
C SER A 85 -78.77 -3.42 19.49
N GLY A 86 -77.62 -3.59 18.86
CA GLY A 86 -77.23 -4.85 18.22
C GLY A 86 -76.98 -4.77 16.73
N SER A 87 -75.72 -4.63 16.32
CA SER A 87 -75.10 -5.33 15.19
C SER A 87 -73.75 -4.69 14.84
N CYS A 88 -72.65 -5.40 15.06
CA CYS A 88 -71.29 -4.97 14.69
C CYS A 88 -71.03 -4.92 13.16
N ARG A 89 -72.06 -4.87 12.32
CA ARG A 89 -71.93 -4.98 10.86
C ARG A 89 -71.85 -3.64 10.11
N ASN A 90 -71.98 -2.51 10.80
CA ASN A 90 -72.04 -1.17 10.17
C ASN A 90 -70.91 -0.19 10.56
N LYS A 91 -69.77 -0.66 11.07
CA LYS A 91 -68.64 0.25 11.41
C LYS A 91 -68.11 1.02 10.18
N LEU A 92 -68.09 0.39 9.01
CA LEU A 92 -67.68 1.04 7.78
C LEU A 92 -68.70 2.12 7.34
N HIS A 93 -70.00 1.82 7.46
CA HIS A 93 -71.05 2.78 7.10
C HIS A 93 -71.05 4.01 8.02
N LEU A 94 -70.86 3.81 9.32
CA LEU A 94 -70.69 4.91 10.29
C LEU A 94 -69.44 5.74 9.99
N PHE A 95 -68.33 5.09 9.62
CA PHE A 95 -67.11 5.79 9.18
C PHE A 95 -67.37 6.65 7.93
N TRP A 96 -68.03 6.10 6.90
CA TRP A 96 -68.37 6.84 5.69
C TRP A 96 -69.35 8.00 5.92
N CYS A 97 -70.35 7.82 6.81
CA CYS A 97 -71.24 8.91 7.22
C CYS A 97 -70.49 10.02 7.97
N SER A 98 -69.56 9.66 8.86
CA SER A 98 -68.69 10.61 9.55
C SER A 98 -67.81 11.38 8.56
N VAL A 99 -67.16 10.69 7.61
CA VAL A 99 -66.33 11.31 6.58
C VAL A 99 -67.15 12.24 5.69
N LYS A 100 -68.35 11.82 5.25
CA LYS A 100 -69.25 12.67 4.45
C LYS A 100 -69.66 13.94 5.19
N ARG A 101 -69.98 13.83 6.48
CA ARG A 101 -70.33 14.96 7.34
C ARG A 101 -69.17 15.94 7.44
N GLU A 102 -67.97 15.46 7.77
CA GLU A 102 -66.75 16.27 7.83
C GLU A 102 -66.40 16.94 6.50
N LEU A 103 -66.50 16.20 5.39
CA LEU A 103 -66.26 16.73 4.04
C LEU A 103 -67.27 17.84 3.70
N HIS A 104 -68.54 17.68 4.09
CA HIS A 104 -69.57 18.68 3.88
C HIS A 104 -69.29 19.96 4.68
N TYR A 105 -68.85 19.85 5.93
CA TYR A 105 -68.41 21.01 6.72
C TYR A 105 -67.21 21.71 6.10
N LEU A 106 -66.18 20.96 5.68
CA LEU A 106 -65.01 21.49 4.96
C LEU A 106 -65.43 22.23 3.68
N THR A 107 -66.32 21.65 2.89
CA THR A 107 -66.80 22.27 1.65
C THR A 107 -67.55 23.57 1.94
N LYS A 108 -68.39 23.58 2.99
CA LYS A 108 -69.13 24.78 3.42
C LYS A 108 -68.20 25.90 3.92
N VAL A 109 -67.13 25.55 4.63
CA VAL A 109 -66.10 26.51 5.07
C VAL A 109 -65.32 27.05 3.87
N CYS A 110 -64.91 26.20 2.94
CA CYS A 110 -64.23 26.60 1.71
C CYS A 110 -65.08 27.56 0.85
N CYS A 111 -66.39 27.33 0.75
CA CYS A 111 -67.29 28.21 -0.02
C CYS A 111 -67.55 29.55 0.68
N LYS A 112 -67.71 29.57 2.01
CA LYS A 112 -68.03 30.81 2.75
C LYS A 112 -66.80 31.67 3.06
N HIS A 113 -65.66 31.05 3.30
CA HIS A 113 -64.42 31.72 3.71
C HIS A 113 -63.21 31.13 2.98
N PRO A 114 -63.07 31.34 1.65
CA PRO A 114 -62.01 30.72 0.84
C PRO A 114 -60.58 31.15 1.23
N HIS A 115 -60.44 32.30 1.89
CA HIS A 115 -59.13 32.80 2.35
C HIS A 115 -58.52 31.95 3.47
N ILE A 116 -59.34 31.33 4.33
CA ILE A 116 -58.86 30.51 5.45
C ILE A 116 -58.06 29.28 4.96
N PRO A 117 -58.62 28.38 4.12
CA PRO A 117 -57.89 27.22 3.63
C PRO A 117 -56.71 27.63 2.73
N ALA A 118 -56.83 28.73 1.97
CA ALA A 118 -55.74 29.23 1.13
C ALA A 118 -54.51 29.66 1.95
N ILE A 119 -54.71 30.43 3.02
CA ILE A 119 -53.61 30.84 3.92
C ILE A 119 -53.03 29.63 4.64
N SER A 120 -53.87 28.70 5.12
CA SER A 120 -53.40 27.48 5.77
C SER A 120 -52.55 26.61 4.83
N LEU A 121 -52.98 26.44 3.57
CA LEU A 121 -52.21 25.70 2.55
C LEU A 121 -50.91 26.42 2.21
N MET A 122 -50.91 27.75 2.13
CA MET A 122 -49.70 28.53 1.88
C MET A 122 -48.68 28.37 3.02
N ILE A 123 -49.12 28.49 4.28
CA ILE A 123 -48.25 28.27 5.45
C ILE A 123 -47.71 26.84 5.45
N PHE A 124 -48.56 25.86 5.17
CA PHE A 124 -48.15 24.45 5.09
C PHE A 124 -47.11 24.24 3.97
N ALA A 125 -47.35 24.78 2.78
CA ALA A 125 -46.41 24.69 1.66
C ALA A 125 -45.05 25.33 2.01
N ILE A 126 -45.05 26.48 2.67
CA ILE A 126 -43.82 27.14 3.13
C ILE A 126 -43.08 26.25 4.15
N MET A 127 -43.78 25.73 5.16
CA MET A 127 -43.17 24.86 6.18
C MET A 127 -42.60 23.58 5.57
N VAL A 128 -43.30 22.95 4.62
CA VAL A 128 -42.80 21.76 3.91
C VAL A 128 -41.58 22.11 3.05
N SER A 129 -41.60 23.23 2.34
CA SER A 129 -40.47 23.67 1.51
C SER A 129 -39.22 23.98 2.35
N VAL A 130 -39.40 24.63 3.50
CA VAL A 130 -38.32 24.88 4.46
C VAL A 130 -37.82 23.56 5.06
N GLY A 131 -38.72 22.65 5.44
CA GLY A 131 -38.35 21.33 5.96
C GLY A 131 -37.55 20.50 4.96
N MET A 132 -37.96 20.48 3.69
CA MET A 132 -37.26 19.78 2.61
C MET A 132 -35.86 20.38 2.37
N THR A 133 -35.74 21.70 2.29
CA THR A 133 -34.45 22.37 2.07
C THR A 133 -33.48 22.18 3.23
N VAL A 134 -33.95 22.21 4.48
CA VAL A 134 -33.11 21.91 5.66
C VAL A 134 -32.64 20.46 5.64
N THR A 135 -33.52 19.52 5.30
CA THR A 135 -33.18 18.09 5.22
C THR A 135 -32.18 17.82 4.10
N GLU A 136 -32.36 18.45 2.94
CA GLU A 136 -31.42 18.36 1.81
C GLU A 136 -30.05 18.90 2.20
N LYS A 137 -29.98 20.08 2.84
CA LYS A 137 -28.71 20.66 3.30
C LYS A 137 -28.02 19.81 4.37
N PHE A 138 -28.79 19.19 5.26
CA PHE A 138 -28.25 18.25 6.23
C PHE A 138 -27.68 16.99 5.55
N CYS A 139 -28.41 16.44 4.59
CA CYS A 139 -27.97 15.28 3.80
C CYS A 139 -26.70 15.59 2.98
N GLU A 140 -26.65 16.74 2.31
CA GLU A 140 -25.46 17.23 1.60
C GLU A 140 -24.27 17.42 2.54
N SER A 141 -24.50 17.99 3.73
CA SER A 141 -23.43 18.23 4.71
C SER A 141 -22.83 16.92 5.23
N GLU A 142 -23.66 15.93 5.55
CA GLU A 142 -23.17 14.61 5.98
C GLU A 142 -22.45 13.87 4.84
N THR A 143 -22.99 13.92 3.62
CA THR A 143 -22.32 13.34 2.45
C THR A 143 -20.96 13.99 2.19
N TYR A 144 -20.88 15.32 2.33
CA TYR A 144 -19.63 16.07 2.17
C TYR A 144 -18.59 15.71 3.24
N LYS A 145 -18.99 15.58 4.51
CA LYS A 145 -18.11 15.14 5.60
C LYS A 145 -17.56 13.73 5.33
N LEU A 146 -18.41 12.80 4.91
CA LEU A 146 -18.01 11.44 4.58
C LEU A 146 -17.02 11.40 3.41
N LYS A 147 -17.30 12.18 2.35
CA LYS A 147 -16.41 12.27 1.20
C LYS A 147 -15.03 12.83 1.59
N ASN A 148 -14.99 13.93 2.33
CA ASN A 148 -13.73 14.52 2.78
C ASN A 148 -12.94 13.57 3.68
N LYS A 149 -13.64 12.83 4.56
CA LYS A 149 -13.00 11.82 5.42
C LYS A 149 -12.40 10.68 4.60
N ALA A 150 -13.15 10.14 3.64
CA ALA A 150 -12.66 9.09 2.75
C ALA A 150 -11.47 9.56 1.91
N GLU A 151 -11.52 10.81 1.40
CA GLU A 151 -10.41 11.40 0.65
C GLU A 151 -9.15 11.56 1.51
N TRP A 152 -9.30 12.06 2.75
CA TRP A 152 -8.18 12.20 3.66
C TRP A 152 -7.55 10.84 4.01
N VAL A 153 -8.37 9.83 4.34
CA VAL A 153 -7.88 8.47 4.61
C VAL A 153 -7.18 7.89 3.37
N ALA A 154 -7.68 8.14 2.16
CA ALA A 154 -7.02 7.72 0.92
C ALA A 154 -5.65 8.34 0.72
N GLN A 155 -5.55 9.66 0.95
CA GLN A 155 -4.29 10.38 0.79
C GLN A 155 -3.26 9.94 1.82
N ASP A 156 -3.67 9.83 3.09
CA ASP A 156 -2.81 9.36 4.18
C ASP A 156 -2.31 7.93 3.92
N THR A 157 -3.19 7.05 3.47
CA THR A 157 -2.86 5.67 3.13
C THR A 157 -1.94 5.58 1.93
N GLY A 158 -2.23 6.34 0.87
CA GLY A 158 -1.37 6.41 -0.31
C GLY A 158 0.02 6.91 0.04
N LYS A 159 0.10 7.93 0.91
CA LYS A 159 1.37 8.41 1.46
C LYS A 159 2.07 7.33 2.26
N TRP A 160 1.38 6.65 3.18
CA TRP A 160 1.97 5.58 3.98
C TRP A 160 2.55 4.46 3.12
N PHE A 161 1.81 4.00 2.10
CA PHE A 161 2.30 2.98 1.17
C PHE A 161 3.52 3.45 0.38
N SER A 162 3.49 4.69 -0.12
CA SER A 162 4.62 5.28 -0.84
C SER A 162 5.86 5.38 0.04
N ASP A 163 5.71 5.85 1.26
CA ASP A 163 6.80 6.04 2.22
C ASP A 163 7.38 4.67 2.64
N SER A 164 6.52 3.71 3.00
CA SER A 164 6.92 2.37 3.43
C SER A 164 7.59 1.57 2.31
N PHE A 165 7.08 1.70 1.08
CA PHE A 165 7.72 1.07 -0.08
C PHE A 165 9.08 1.70 -0.36
N SER A 166 9.18 3.03 -0.29
CA SER A 166 10.46 3.73 -0.48
C SER A 166 11.48 3.32 0.58
N GLU A 167 11.08 3.25 1.84
CA GLU A 167 11.91 2.78 2.96
C GLU A 167 12.37 1.35 2.72
N ALA A 168 11.48 0.48 2.25
CA ALA A 168 11.80 -0.91 1.96
C ALA A 168 12.78 -1.09 0.78
N LEU A 169 12.98 -0.08 -0.08
CA LEU A 169 13.98 -0.09 -1.15
C LEU A 169 15.34 0.47 -0.74
N ILE A 170 15.44 1.24 0.35
CA ILE A 170 16.71 1.79 0.86
C ILE A 170 17.81 0.71 1.00
N PRO A 171 17.52 -0.50 1.53
CA PRO A 171 18.54 -1.54 1.64
C PRO A 171 19.20 -1.91 0.31
N LEU A 172 18.45 -1.86 -0.80
CA LEU A 172 18.94 -2.20 -2.12
C LEU A 172 19.95 -1.15 -2.62
N PHE A 173 19.66 0.14 -2.41
CA PHE A 173 20.60 1.22 -2.71
C PHE A 173 21.84 1.14 -1.84
N ALA A 174 21.68 0.88 -0.54
CA ALA A 174 22.83 0.70 0.36
C ALA A 174 23.74 -0.45 -0.10
N LEU A 175 23.15 -1.58 -0.54
CA LEU A 175 23.91 -2.70 -1.07
C LEU A 175 24.62 -2.36 -2.39
N GLN A 176 23.96 -1.66 -3.31
CA GLN A 176 24.58 -1.17 -4.54
C GLN A 176 25.82 -0.31 -4.23
N GLN A 177 25.69 0.66 -3.33
CA GLN A 177 26.78 1.53 -2.92
C GLN A 177 27.93 0.76 -2.25
N ALA A 178 27.60 -0.24 -1.41
CA ALA A 178 28.60 -1.11 -0.81
C ALA A 178 29.39 -1.89 -1.88
N VAL A 179 28.72 -2.40 -2.92
CA VAL A 179 29.40 -3.10 -4.02
C VAL A 179 30.32 -2.15 -4.80
N MET A 180 29.85 -0.95 -5.13
CA MET A 180 30.61 0.03 -5.91
C MET A 180 31.88 0.51 -5.19
N HIS A 181 31.84 0.65 -3.86
CA HIS A 181 32.88 1.36 -3.12
C HIS A 181 33.76 0.47 -2.24
N SER A 182 33.38 -0.78 -1.99
CA SER A 182 34.12 -1.64 -1.07
C SER A 182 35.31 -2.35 -1.70
N GLU A 183 35.40 -2.38 -3.04
CA GLU A 183 36.41 -3.11 -3.83
C GLU A 183 36.43 -4.63 -3.65
N TYR A 184 35.84 -5.18 -2.57
CA TYR A 184 35.83 -6.62 -2.24
C TYR A 184 35.27 -7.48 -3.37
N PHE A 185 34.24 -7.00 -4.06
CA PHE A 185 33.51 -7.79 -5.06
C PHE A 185 34.04 -7.60 -6.49
N THR A 186 34.98 -6.68 -6.72
CA THR A 186 35.43 -6.30 -8.08
C THR A 186 35.89 -7.48 -8.91
N HIS A 187 36.69 -8.37 -8.31
CA HIS A 187 37.24 -9.56 -8.96
C HIS A 187 36.19 -10.60 -9.39
N LEU A 188 34.99 -10.59 -8.81
CA LEU A 188 33.92 -11.54 -9.18
C LEU A 188 33.50 -11.38 -10.62
N PHE A 189 33.49 -10.14 -11.13
CA PHE A 189 33.17 -9.87 -12.52
C PHE A 189 34.16 -10.54 -13.46
N ASP A 190 35.45 -10.27 -13.27
CA ASP A 190 36.51 -10.80 -14.13
C ASP A 190 36.60 -12.34 -14.02
N ALA A 191 36.40 -12.89 -12.82
CA ALA A 191 36.41 -14.33 -12.59
C ALA A 191 35.23 -15.05 -13.26
N ILE A 192 34.05 -14.44 -13.26
CA ILE A 192 32.88 -15.01 -13.95
C ILE A 192 33.03 -14.85 -15.47
N GLY A 193 33.48 -13.67 -15.91
CA GLY A 193 33.75 -13.31 -17.30
C GLY A 193 32.53 -13.39 -18.24
N GLU A 194 32.76 -12.99 -19.49
CA GLU A 194 31.77 -13.09 -20.56
C GLU A 194 31.40 -14.55 -20.85
N TYR A 195 30.18 -14.78 -21.33
CA TYR A 195 29.72 -16.12 -21.67
C TYR A 195 30.58 -16.75 -22.79
N ASP A 196 30.99 -18.00 -22.61
CA ASP A 196 31.85 -18.77 -23.55
C ASP A 196 33.24 -18.16 -23.83
N ALA A 197 33.66 -17.14 -23.09
CA ALA A 197 34.98 -16.54 -23.24
C ALA A 197 36.09 -17.40 -22.62
N GLN A 198 37.30 -17.31 -23.17
CA GLN A 198 38.48 -17.97 -22.62
C GLN A 198 38.79 -17.41 -21.22
N ASN A 199 38.98 -18.29 -20.24
CA ASN A 199 39.17 -17.97 -18.81
C ASN A 199 37.93 -17.46 -18.06
N SER A 200 36.74 -17.58 -18.65
CA SER A 200 35.47 -17.34 -17.95
C SER A 200 34.97 -18.59 -17.21
N ALA A 201 34.03 -18.42 -16.28
CA ALA A 201 33.36 -19.53 -15.61
C ALA A 201 32.65 -20.44 -16.63
N PRO A 202 32.96 -21.75 -16.72
CA PRO A 202 32.42 -22.58 -17.79
C PRO A 202 30.93 -22.87 -17.59
N ALA A 203 30.19 -22.99 -18.68
CA ALA A 203 28.78 -23.37 -18.65
C ALA A 203 28.60 -24.82 -18.17
N ILE A 204 27.62 -25.08 -17.30
CA ILE A 204 27.29 -26.43 -16.84
C ILE A 204 26.30 -27.07 -17.81
N LEU A 205 26.83 -27.92 -18.69
CA LEU A 205 26.00 -28.75 -19.57
C LEU A 205 25.24 -29.80 -18.74
N GLY A 206 23.90 -29.69 -18.70
CA GLY A 206 23.03 -30.72 -18.15
C GLY A 206 22.46 -30.46 -16.74
N ALA A 207 22.61 -29.27 -16.17
CA ALA A 207 22.17 -28.97 -14.80
C ALA A 207 20.64 -29.03 -14.57
N LYS A 208 19.80 -28.93 -15.62
CA LYS A 208 18.32 -29.11 -15.58
C LYS A 208 17.64 -28.94 -16.94
N SER A 209 18.26 -28.23 -17.89
CA SER A 209 17.79 -28.06 -19.26
C SER A 209 18.77 -28.74 -20.22
N LYS A 210 18.30 -29.72 -21.00
CA LYS A 210 19.12 -30.40 -22.02
C LYS A 210 19.40 -29.51 -23.24
N THR A 211 18.75 -28.36 -23.34
CA THR A 211 18.74 -27.51 -24.53
C THR A 211 19.46 -26.17 -24.35
N PHE A 212 19.59 -25.65 -23.12
CA PHE A 212 20.31 -24.41 -22.84
C PHE A 212 21.04 -24.50 -21.48
N PRO A 213 22.37 -24.26 -21.41
CA PRO A 213 23.10 -24.30 -20.16
C PRO A 213 22.97 -22.96 -19.42
N ASP A 214 21.81 -22.70 -18.82
CA ASP A 214 21.51 -21.48 -18.06
C ASP A 214 22.27 -21.38 -16.71
N TYR A 215 23.30 -22.20 -16.50
CA TYR A 215 24.08 -22.24 -15.27
C TYR A 215 25.58 -22.22 -15.59
N ARG A 216 26.33 -21.52 -14.75
CA ARG A 216 27.79 -21.37 -14.80
C ARG A 216 28.39 -22.13 -13.62
N ASN A 217 29.53 -22.77 -13.84
CA ASN A 217 30.29 -23.37 -12.75
C ASN A 217 31.10 -22.28 -12.05
N ILE A 218 30.56 -21.81 -10.93
CA ILE A 218 31.14 -20.76 -10.10
C ILE A 218 31.80 -21.30 -8.83
N SER A 219 32.10 -22.61 -8.80
CA SER A 219 32.83 -23.23 -7.70
C SER A 219 34.27 -22.70 -7.66
N GLY A 220 34.75 -22.35 -6.48
CA GLY A 220 35.98 -21.59 -6.24
C GLY A 220 35.89 -20.09 -6.54
N ILE A 221 34.72 -19.54 -6.91
CA ILE A 221 34.52 -18.12 -7.23
C ILE A 221 33.53 -17.49 -6.25
N CYS A 222 32.31 -18.03 -6.21
CA CYS A 222 31.19 -17.46 -5.45
C CYS A 222 30.92 -18.19 -4.13
N ASP A 223 31.52 -19.36 -3.95
CA ASP A 223 31.53 -20.17 -2.73
C ASP A 223 32.80 -19.91 -1.88
N ASP A 224 33.52 -18.83 -2.17
CA ASP A 224 34.62 -18.36 -1.34
C ASP A 224 34.07 -17.90 0.04
N GLU A 225 34.60 -18.50 1.11
CA GLU A 225 34.12 -18.28 2.47
C GLU A 225 34.32 -16.83 2.95
N GLU A 226 35.40 -16.17 2.52
CA GLU A 226 35.69 -14.79 2.88
C GLU A 226 34.68 -13.85 2.21
N LEU A 227 34.35 -14.06 0.94
CA LEU A 227 33.36 -13.26 0.22
C LEU A 227 31.94 -13.47 0.75
N MET A 228 31.56 -14.72 1.02
CA MET A 228 30.26 -15.04 1.60
C MET A 228 30.09 -14.40 2.97
N THR A 229 31.11 -14.51 3.83
CA THR A 229 31.12 -13.88 5.16
C THR A 229 31.01 -12.37 5.03
N LYS A 230 31.81 -11.77 4.14
CA LYS A 230 31.81 -10.31 3.99
C LYS A 230 30.51 -9.76 3.43
N PHE A 231 29.91 -10.47 2.48
CA PHE A 231 28.59 -10.13 1.96
C PHE A 231 27.51 -10.23 3.05
N GLY A 232 27.56 -11.29 3.86
CA GLY A 232 26.68 -11.46 5.02
C GLY A 232 26.79 -10.29 6.01
N GLU A 233 28.00 -9.92 6.43
CA GLU A 233 28.25 -8.79 7.33
C GLU A 233 27.67 -7.47 6.80
N ILE A 234 27.82 -7.19 5.50
CA ILE A 234 27.29 -5.98 4.87
C ILE A 234 25.75 -6.01 4.90
N VAL A 235 25.14 -7.12 4.53
CA VAL A 235 23.69 -7.25 4.48
C VAL A 235 23.09 -7.18 5.89
N ASP A 236 23.69 -7.85 6.88
CA ASP A 236 23.24 -7.80 8.27
C ASP A 236 23.33 -6.39 8.83
N SER A 237 24.41 -5.66 8.54
CA SER A 237 24.56 -4.25 8.93
C SER A 237 23.51 -3.34 8.29
N ILE A 238 23.18 -3.55 7.01
CA ILE A 238 22.11 -2.82 6.32
C ILE A 238 20.75 -3.09 6.99
N ASN A 239 20.45 -4.36 7.29
CA ASN A 239 19.20 -4.78 7.91
C ASN A 239 19.03 -4.22 9.34
N ASP A 240 20.08 -4.33 10.15
CA ASP A 240 20.10 -3.83 11.53
C ASP A 240 19.91 -2.31 11.59
N TYR A 241 20.45 -1.56 10.62
CA TYR A 241 20.32 -0.11 10.58
C TYR A 241 18.91 0.35 10.21
N ILE A 242 18.25 -0.32 9.26
CA ILE A 242 16.98 0.13 8.69
C ILE A 242 15.78 -0.44 9.49
N GLY A 243 15.97 -1.53 10.23
CA GLY A 243 14.91 -2.11 11.08
C GLY A 243 13.83 -2.85 10.29
N LEU A 244 14.13 -3.29 9.07
CA LEU A 244 13.21 -4.01 8.19
C LEU A 244 13.33 -5.55 8.30
N ASN A 245 13.81 -6.04 9.44
CA ASN A 245 13.97 -7.47 9.71
C ASN A 245 12.65 -8.22 9.53
N GLY A 246 12.61 -9.22 8.66
CA GLY A 246 11.39 -9.96 8.28
C GLY A 246 10.56 -9.33 7.15
N VAL A 247 10.79 -8.06 6.80
CA VAL A 247 10.21 -7.45 5.60
C VAL A 247 11.12 -7.67 4.41
N VAL A 248 12.42 -7.35 4.52
CA VAL A 248 13.39 -7.70 3.49
C VAL A 248 14.09 -9.00 3.87
N VAL A 249 13.66 -10.08 3.26
CA VAL A 249 13.96 -11.45 3.71
C VAL A 249 15.18 -12.05 3.00
N ASN A 250 15.66 -11.43 1.92
CA ASN A 250 16.78 -11.99 1.17
C ASN A 250 17.44 -11.00 0.23
N TYR A 251 18.76 -11.14 0.06
CA TYR A 251 19.59 -10.34 -0.83
C TYR A 251 20.38 -11.25 -1.76
N ARG A 252 20.65 -10.76 -2.98
CA ARG A 252 21.54 -11.42 -3.94
C ARG A 252 22.43 -10.42 -4.66
N LEU A 253 23.61 -10.91 -5.03
CA LEU A 253 24.57 -10.22 -5.87
C LEU A 253 24.75 -10.99 -7.18
N ALA A 254 24.63 -10.28 -8.30
CA ALA A 254 24.67 -10.87 -9.63
C ALA A 254 25.70 -10.18 -10.57
N PRO A 255 27.02 -10.42 -10.38
CA PRO A 255 28.04 -9.96 -11.33
C PRO A 255 27.77 -10.57 -12.70
N HIS A 256 27.92 -9.78 -13.78
CA HIS A 256 27.66 -10.25 -15.15
C HIS A 256 26.27 -10.88 -15.39
N SER A 257 25.29 -10.58 -14.54
CA SER A 257 23.97 -11.24 -14.52
C SER A 257 23.94 -12.70 -14.05
N VAL A 258 25.01 -13.18 -13.43
CA VAL A 258 25.10 -14.54 -12.85
C VAL A 258 24.88 -14.47 -11.35
N PHE A 259 23.91 -15.20 -10.81
CA PHE A 259 23.65 -15.22 -9.37
C PHE A 259 24.83 -15.84 -8.62
N CYS A 260 25.55 -15.01 -7.87
CA CYS A 260 26.82 -15.39 -7.26
C CYS A 260 26.68 -15.52 -5.74
N LEU A 261 26.33 -14.43 -5.06
CA LEU A 261 26.19 -14.39 -3.59
C LEU A 261 24.73 -14.23 -3.20
N ALA A 262 24.34 -14.81 -2.06
CA ALA A 262 23.03 -14.65 -1.48
C ALA A 262 23.11 -14.67 0.05
N HIS A 263 22.35 -13.79 0.71
CA HIS A 263 22.29 -13.73 2.16
C HIS A 263 20.86 -13.42 2.65
N PRO A 264 20.32 -14.20 3.61
CA PRO A 264 20.84 -15.51 4.01
C PRO A 264 20.75 -16.53 2.85
N MET A 265 21.60 -17.55 2.85
CA MET A 265 21.55 -18.60 1.81
C MET A 265 20.25 -19.43 1.90
N VAL A 266 19.78 -19.66 3.12
CA VAL A 266 18.48 -20.25 3.44
C VAL A 266 17.85 -19.41 4.54
N ASN A 267 16.69 -18.82 4.27
CA ASN A 267 15.91 -18.11 5.27
C ASN A 267 14.78 -19.01 5.79
N SER A 268 14.90 -19.44 7.04
CA SER A 268 13.81 -20.08 7.80
C SER A 268 13.21 -19.17 8.86
N ASP A 269 13.96 -18.17 9.30
CA ASP A 269 13.68 -17.45 10.54
C ASP A 269 12.53 -16.45 10.34
N ASP A 270 12.40 -15.91 9.12
CA ASP A 270 11.30 -15.04 8.72
C ASP A 270 10.01 -15.82 8.36
N PHE A 271 10.03 -17.16 8.37
CA PHE A 271 8.89 -18.00 7.96
C PHE A 271 8.51 -19.06 9.02
N PRO A 272 7.85 -18.65 10.13
CA PRO A 272 7.65 -19.48 11.31
C PRO A 272 6.75 -20.72 11.07
N GLU A 273 5.95 -20.76 10.01
CA GLU A 273 5.09 -21.91 9.65
C GLU A 273 5.84 -23.10 9.04
N GLY A 274 7.17 -23.17 9.25
CA GLY A 274 8.03 -24.20 8.68
C GLY A 274 8.37 -23.99 7.20
N GLY A 275 8.05 -22.80 6.68
CA GLY A 275 8.48 -22.34 5.38
C GLY A 275 10.00 -22.10 5.33
N LYS A 276 10.60 -22.22 4.14
CA LYS A 276 11.96 -21.72 3.92
C LYS A 276 12.15 -21.19 2.51
N LEU A 277 12.80 -20.04 2.42
CA LEU A 277 13.27 -19.47 1.17
C LEU A 277 14.73 -19.87 0.95
N SER A 278 15.00 -20.71 -0.05
CA SER A 278 16.35 -21.23 -0.32
C SER A 278 16.91 -20.70 -1.64
N ASN A 279 18.13 -20.19 -1.60
CA ASN A 279 18.88 -19.70 -2.76
C ASN A 279 19.83 -20.73 -3.35
N VAL A 280 20.09 -21.84 -2.64
CA VAL A 280 21.10 -22.85 -3.01
C VAL A 280 20.95 -23.34 -4.45
N GLY A 281 19.71 -23.53 -4.92
CA GLY A 281 19.45 -24.00 -6.29
C GLY A 281 19.53 -22.93 -7.38
N LEU A 282 19.75 -21.67 -7.04
CA LEU A 282 19.81 -20.53 -7.94
C LEU A 282 21.22 -19.97 -8.10
N ILE A 283 22.14 -20.29 -7.18
CA ILE A 283 23.55 -19.92 -7.29
C ILE A 283 24.12 -20.54 -8.57
N GLY A 284 24.73 -19.69 -9.40
CA GLY A 284 25.31 -20.02 -10.70
C GLY A 284 24.35 -19.84 -11.86
N TYR A 285 23.08 -19.51 -11.61
CA TYR A 285 22.12 -19.23 -12.67
C TYR A 285 22.53 -17.96 -13.44
N ASP A 286 22.64 -18.07 -14.76
CA ASP A 286 23.00 -16.99 -15.66
C ASP A 286 21.74 -16.41 -16.31
N ALA A 287 21.27 -15.29 -15.75
CA ALA A 287 20.09 -14.60 -16.25
C ALA A 287 20.36 -13.89 -17.59
N GLY A 288 21.63 -13.67 -17.96
CA GLY A 288 22.02 -12.95 -19.19
C GLY A 288 21.83 -13.79 -20.45
N ILE A 289 22.02 -15.11 -20.34
CA ILE A 289 21.95 -16.05 -21.48
C ILE A 289 20.72 -16.97 -21.47
N THR A 290 19.93 -16.95 -20.40
CA THR A 290 18.71 -17.77 -20.33
C THR A 290 17.73 -17.41 -21.47
N PRO A 291 17.05 -18.40 -22.09
CA PRO A 291 15.98 -18.14 -23.05
C PRO A 291 14.71 -17.60 -22.38
N ASN A 292 14.68 -17.49 -21.04
CA ASN A 292 13.53 -16.99 -20.31
C ASN A 292 13.29 -15.49 -20.61
N THR A 293 12.16 -15.21 -21.27
CA THR A 293 11.74 -13.85 -21.64
C THR A 293 11.57 -12.94 -20.42
N PHE A 294 11.24 -13.49 -19.26
CA PHE A 294 11.18 -12.75 -18.00
C PHE A 294 12.52 -12.09 -17.68
N TRP A 295 13.60 -12.89 -17.59
CA TRP A 295 14.93 -12.38 -17.25
C TRP A 295 15.47 -11.44 -18.32
N LYS A 296 15.21 -11.73 -19.60
CA LYS A 296 15.58 -10.82 -20.68
C LYS A 296 14.98 -9.42 -20.47
N ASN A 297 13.68 -9.34 -20.17
CA ASN A 297 13.00 -8.06 -19.95
C ASN A 297 13.47 -7.38 -18.65
N THR A 298 13.59 -8.14 -17.56
CA THR A 298 14.08 -7.64 -16.27
C THR A 298 15.48 -7.04 -16.40
N LEU A 299 16.40 -7.73 -17.08
CA LEU A 299 17.76 -7.24 -17.27
C LEU A 299 17.79 -6.01 -18.19
N GLN A 300 17.01 -5.97 -19.26
CA GLN A 300 16.91 -4.79 -20.12
C GLN A 300 16.38 -3.57 -19.36
N ASN A 301 15.39 -3.75 -18.48
CA ASN A 301 14.89 -2.66 -17.63
C ASN A 301 15.93 -2.22 -16.60
N THR A 302 16.51 -3.19 -15.89
CA THR A 302 17.49 -2.95 -14.80
C THR A 302 18.71 -2.21 -15.32
N TYR A 303 19.29 -2.67 -16.44
CA TYR A 303 20.48 -2.04 -17.01
C TYR A 303 20.17 -0.81 -17.87
N GLY A 304 18.98 -0.74 -18.48
CA GLY A 304 18.56 0.41 -19.28
C GLY A 304 18.24 1.65 -18.46
N MET A 305 18.01 1.49 -17.15
CA MET A 305 17.71 2.58 -16.21
C MET A 305 18.55 2.42 -14.93
N PRO A 306 19.87 2.74 -14.97
CA PRO A 306 20.80 2.41 -13.88
C PRO A 306 20.45 3.04 -12.53
N ASP A 307 19.75 4.17 -12.53
CA ASP A 307 19.33 4.89 -11.32
C ASP A 307 17.90 4.54 -10.86
N THR A 308 17.27 3.53 -11.47
CA THR A 308 15.89 3.12 -11.16
C THR A 308 15.85 1.66 -10.71
N VAL A 309 15.06 1.38 -9.67
CA VAL A 309 14.80 0.00 -9.24
C VAL A 309 13.77 -0.63 -10.18
N ASP A 310 14.13 -1.72 -10.85
CA ASP A 310 13.18 -2.56 -11.57
C ASP A 310 12.48 -3.50 -10.58
N LEU A 311 11.17 -3.39 -10.49
CA LEU A 311 10.37 -4.11 -9.50
C LEU A 311 9.52 -5.17 -10.16
N PHE A 312 9.69 -6.39 -9.70
CA PHE A 312 8.86 -7.52 -10.05
C PHE A 312 7.94 -7.89 -8.90
N GLY A 313 6.64 -7.85 -9.13
CA GLY A 313 5.62 -8.23 -8.17
C GLY A 313 4.29 -7.51 -8.37
N PRO A 314 3.32 -7.72 -7.46
CA PRO A 314 3.37 -8.74 -6.40
C PRO A 314 3.28 -10.17 -6.97
N PHE A 315 3.87 -11.16 -6.31
CA PHE A 315 3.68 -12.58 -6.63
C PHE A 315 3.60 -13.45 -5.38
N ASN A 316 2.85 -14.55 -5.46
CA ASN A 316 2.80 -15.54 -4.39
C ASN A 316 4.06 -16.42 -4.44
N LYS A 317 4.74 -16.57 -3.29
CA LYS A 317 5.85 -17.52 -3.16
C LYS A 317 5.43 -18.66 -2.24
N SER A 318 5.56 -19.88 -2.73
CA SER A 318 5.41 -21.10 -1.94
C SER A 318 6.67 -21.95 -1.98
N SER A 319 6.89 -22.72 -0.93
CA SER A 319 8.01 -23.65 -0.76
C SER A 319 7.48 -24.93 -0.11
N ASN A 320 7.68 -26.08 -0.76
CA ASN A 320 7.18 -27.38 -0.31
C ASN A 320 5.67 -27.43 0.01
N GLY A 321 4.85 -26.68 -0.73
CA GLY A 321 3.40 -26.63 -0.53
C GLY A 321 2.93 -25.68 0.58
N VAL A 322 3.86 -25.03 1.30
CA VAL A 322 3.56 -23.95 2.25
C VAL A 322 3.68 -22.61 1.52
N VAL A 323 2.66 -21.75 1.64
CA VAL A 323 2.75 -20.37 1.15
C VAL A 323 3.65 -19.62 2.11
N LEU A 324 4.77 -19.10 1.62
CA LEU A 324 5.70 -18.30 2.43
C LEU A 324 5.11 -16.92 2.66
N SER A 325 4.66 -16.29 1.57
CA SER A 325 3.84 -15.08 1.64
C SER A 325 3.05 -14.91 0.35
N PRO A 326 1.83 -14.35 0.46
CA PRO A 326 0.96 -14.12 -0.68
C PRO A 326 1.44 -12.96 -1.57
N GLN A 327 2.29 -12.06 -1.06
CA GLN A 327 2.67 -10.82 -1.73
C GLN A 327 4.17 -10.55 -1.58
N PHE A 328 4.96 -11.15 -2.47
CA PHE A 328 6.38 -10.82 -2.62
C PHE A 328 6.63 -9.78 -3.71
N PHE A 329 7.60 -8.92 -3.45
CA PHE A 329 8.28 -8.14 -4.47
C PHE A 329 9.74 -8.54 -4.56
N CYS A 330 10.30 -8.41 -5.76
CA CYS A 330 11.71 -8.59 -6.04
C CYS A 330 12.21 -7.32 -6.71
N GLY A 331 13.06 -6.57 -6.00
CA GLY A 331 13.70 -5.37 -6.53
C GLY A 331 15.03 -5.72 -7.16
N HIS A 332 15.32 -5.12 -8.32
CA HIS A 332 16.59 -5.22 -9.02
C HIS A 332 17.16 -3.82 -9.24
N LEU A 333 18.45 -3.65 -8.98
CA LEU A 333 19.14 -2.38 -9.18
C LEU A 333 20.51 -2.64 -9.80
N SER A 334 20.78 -1.99 -10.94
CA SER A 334 22.07 -2.08 -11.64
C SER A 334 23.20 -1.55 -10.76
N VAL A 335 24.42 -2.04 -10.93
CA VAL A 335 25.63 -1.53 -10.26
C VAL A 335 26.52 -0.87 -11.33
N PRO A 336 26.33 0.45 -11.61
CA PRO A 336 27.01 1.12 -12.70
C PRO A 336 28.46 1.50 -12.33
N VAL A 337 29.37 0.52 -12.39
CA VAL A 337 30.81 0.75 -12.17
C VAL A 337 31.49 1.06 -13.52
N PRO A 338 32.17 2.21 -13.67
CA PRO A 338 32.86 2.56 -14.91
C PRO A 338 33.91 1.51 -15.31
N GLY A 339 33.95 1.18 -16.61
CA GLY A 339 34.91 0.20 -17.17
C GLY A 339 34.39 -1.23 -17.21
N TYR A 340 33.24 -1.52 -16.60
CA TYR A 340 32.56 -2.80 -16.68
C TYR A 340 31.39 -2.74 -17.66
N ASN A 341 31.21 -3.81 -18.43
CA ASN A 341 30.19 -3.90 -19.47
C ASN A 341 29.43 -5.22 -19.40
N VAL A 342 28.10 -5.16 -19.35
CA VAL A 342 27.24 -6.34 -19.47
C VAL A 342 26.49 -6.29 -20.80
N THR A 343 26.51 -7.40 -21.54
CA THR A 343 25.73 -7.54 -22.77
C THR A 343 24.46 -8.35 -22.50
N VAL A 344 23.30 -7.74 -22.79
CA VAL A 344 21.99 -8.37 -22.70
C VAL A 344 21.26 -8.15 -24.01
N ALA A 345 20.80 -9.24 -24.64
CA ALA A 345 19.98 -9.17 -25.86
C ALA A 345 20.62 -8.36 -27.01
N ASN A 346 21.94 -8.45 -27.20
CA ASN A 346 22.74 -7.68 -28.16
C ASN A 346 22.87 -6.18 -27.86
N SER A 347 22.49 -5.74 -26.67
CA SER A 347 22.76 -4.39 -26.18
C SER A 347 23.79 -4.47 -25.06
N THR A 348 24.78 -3.58 -25.09
CA THR A 348 25.81 -3.48 -24.05
C THR A 348 25.48 -2.31 -23.14
N TYR A 349 25.62 -2.53 -21.85
CA TYR A 349 25.33 -1.56 -20.80
C TYR A 349 26.56 -1.39 -19.91
N ASP A 350 26.86 -0.16 -19.54
CA ASP A 350 27.96 0.19 -18.63
C ASP A 350 27.55 -0.18 -17.19
N SER A 351 27.80 -1.44 -16.82
CA SER A 351 27.43 -1.99 -15.52
C SER A 351 28.36 -3.15 -15.16
N TRP A 352 28.55 -3.35 -13.86
CA TRP A 352 29.21 -4.51 -13.29
C TRP A 352 28.23 -5.69 -13.13
N GLY A 353 26.94 -5.41 -13.02
CA GLY A 353 25.93 -6.42 -12.71
C GLY A 353 24.78 -5.77 -11.98
N PHE A 354 24.07 -6.53 -11.16
CA PHE A 354 22.99 -5.98 -10.37
C PHE A 354 22.92 -6.58 -8.98
N VAL A 355 22.31 -5.83 -8.07
CA VAL A 355 21.89 -6.30 -6.76
C VAL A 355 20.40 -6.57 -6.80
N MET A 356 19.96 -7.50 -5.95
CA MET A 356 18.57 -7.91 -5.85
C MET A 356 18.20 -8.10 -4.39
N HIS A 357 16.96 -7.81 -4.04
CA HIS A 357 16.39 -8.18 -2.75
C HIS A 357 14.93 -8.65 -2.88
N PHE A 358 14.50 -9.48 -1.94
CA PHE A 358 13.13 -9.97 -1.82
C PHE A 358 12.46 -9.30 -0.64
N MET A 359 11.28 -8.74 -0.90
CA MET A 359 10.47 -8.04 0.09
C MET A 359 9.16 -8.80 0.30
N ASP A 360 8.91 -9.22 1.54
CA ASP A 360 7.62 -9.70 1.99
C ASP A 360 6.72 -8.51 2.30
N TRP A 361 5.95 -8.11 1.29
CA TRP A 361 5.07 -6.96 1.41
C TRP A 361 3.85 -7.25 2.28
N HIS A 362 3.44 -8.52 2.35
CA HIS A 362 2.36 -8.92 3.24
C HIS A 362 2.75 -8.66 4.70
N GLU A 363 3.95 -9.07 5.10
CA GLU A 363 4.46 -8.82 6.45
C GLU A 363 4.53 -7.32 6.78
N LEU A 364 4.94 -6.48 5.82
CA LEU A 364 4.97 -5.03 6.03
C LEU A 364 3.56 -4.44 6.24
N VAL A 365 2.56 -4.93 5.51
CA VAL A 365 1.16 -4.51 5.64
C VAL A 365 0.55 -4.99 6.96
N GLU A 366 0.84 -6.22 7.38
CA GLU A 366 0.37 -6.75 8.67
C GLU A 366 0.95 -5.96 9.84
N ARG A 367 2.25 -5.64 9.81
CA ARG A 367 2.92 -4.86 10.87
C ARG A 367 2.41 -3.44 11.02
N SER A 368 1.91 -2.84 9.94
CA SER A 368 1.49 -1.44 9.96
C SER A 368 0.11 -1.21 10.57
N ASP A 369 -0.63 -2.30 10.79
CA ASP A 369 -1.99 -2.29 11.30
C ASP A 369 -2.96 -1.51 10.40
N ILE A 370 -2.61 -1.32 9.12
CA ILE A 370 -3.36 -0.42 8.24
C ILE A 370 -4.78 -0.92 8.00
N HIS A 371 -4.99 -2.23 7.91
CA HIS A 371 -6.33 -2.81 7.78
C HIS A 371 -7.24 -2.44 8.97
N ASN A 372 -6.73 -2.51 10.20
CA ASN A 372 -7.49 -2.15 11.40
C ASN A 372 -7.83 -0.65 11.43
N ARG A 373 -6.95 0.21 10.92
CA ARG A 373 -7.24 1.66 10.78
C ARG A 373 -8.44 1.89 9.86
N PHE A 374 -8.51 1.18 8.74
CA PHE A 374 -9.63 1.27 7.81
C PHE A 374 -10.92 0.70 8.40
N GLU A 375 -10.84 -0.46 9.07
CA GLU A 375 -11.99 -1.09 9.68
C GLU A 375 -12.62 -0.22 10.78
N CYS A 376 -11.79 0.46 11.59
CA CYS A 376 -12.24 1.42 12.60
C CYS A 376 -13.03 2.58 11.99
N GLU A 377 -12.73 2.96 10.75
CA GLU A 377 -13.42 4.03 10.02
C GLU A 377 -14.59 3.53 9.17
N GLY A 378 -14.84 2.21 9.14
CA GLY A 378 -15.87 1.58 8.30
C GLY A 378 -15.56 1.68 6.81
N LEU A 379 -14.28 1.71 6.47
CA LEU A 379 -13.75 1.74 5.11
C LEU A 379 -12.98 0.44 4.84
N ASP A 380 -12.83 0.09 3.57
CA ASP A 380 -11.93 -0.98 3.12
C ASP A 380 -11.09 -0.46 1.95
N PHE A 381 -9.94 -1.06 1.70
CA PHE A 381 -9.09 -0.68 0.57
C PHE A 381 -8.59 -1.90 -0.20
N SER A 382 -8.29 -1.68 -1.48
CA SER A 382 -7.64 -2.69 -2.31
C SER A 382 -6.58 -2.04 -3.18
N LEU A 383 -5.42 -2.69 -3.20
CA LEU A 383 -4.28 -2.32 -4.03
C LEU A 383 -4.37 -3.09 -5.35
N PHE A 384 -4.35 -2.38 -6.47
CA PHE A 384 -4.25 -3.00 -7.78
C PHE A 384 -3.10 -2.42 -8.57
N LYS A 385 -2.37 -3.30 -9.26
CA LYS A 385 -1.47 -2.89 -10.32
C LYS A 385 -2.33 -2.45 -11.50
N LYS A 386 -2.27 -1.17 -11.85
CA LYS A 386 -2.87 -0.73 -13.11
C LYS A 386 -1.93 -1.14 -14.25
N ALA A 387 -2.41 -2.02 -15.13
CA ALA A 387 -1.75 -2.25 -16.39
C ALA A 387 -1.91 -0.96 -17.22
N ASP A 388 -0.91 -0.09 -17.20
CA ASP A 388 -0.88 1.01 -18.14
C ASP A 388 -0.61 0.43 -19.54
N ASP A 389 -1.59 0.61 -20.43
CA ASP A 389 -1.44 0.43 -21.88
C ASP A 389 -0.48 1.50 -22.42
N GLN A 390 0.82 1.41 -22.12
CA GLN A 390 1.92 1.86 -22.99
C GLN A 390 3.30 1.69 -22.33
N VAL A 391 4.22 1.22 -23.17
CA VAL A 391 5.66 1.09 -22.98
C VAL A 391 6.24 2.43 -22.46
N CYS A 392 6.92 2.40 -21.32
CA CYS A 392 7.64 3.52 -20.68
C CYS A 392 6.81 4.60 -19.94
N GLN A 393 5.94 4.21 -18.99
CA GLN A 393 5.61 5.10 -17.87
C GLN A 393 5.90 4.41 -16.53
N MET A 394 6.39 5.19 -15.56
CA MET A 394 6.59 4.77 -14.17
C MET A 394 5.36 4.00 -13.67
N GLN A 395 5.59 2.84 -13.07
CA GLN A 395 4.53 1.97 -12.56
C GLN A 395 3.73 2.72 -11.48
N LYS A 396 2.42 2.88 -11.70
CA LYS A 396 1.50 3.51 -10.73
C LYS A 396 0.70 2.45 -10.00
N ILE A 397 0.79 2.43 -8.67
CA ILE A 397 -0.10 1.65 -7.80
C ILE A 397 -1.34 2.50 -7.55
N HIS A 398 -2.53 1.94 -7.81
CA HIS A 398 -3.80 2.60 -7.54
C HIS A 398 -4.45 1.99 -6.29
N ILE A 399 -4.93 2.85 -5.41
CA ILE A 399 -5.65 2.48 -4.19
C ILE A 399 -7.12 2.81 -4.41
N TYR A 400 -7.98 1.80 -4.32
CA TYR A 400 -9.42 1.98 -4.33
C TYR A 400 -9.95 1.80 -2.91
N ILE A 401 -10.79 2.73 -2.46
CA ILE A 401 -11.47 2.64 -1.16
C ILE A 401 -12.92 2.24 -1.40
N HIS A 402 -13.33 1.13 -0.79
CA HIS A 402 -14.70 0.67 -0.75
C HIS A 402 -15.35 1.11 0.57
N SER A 403 -16.61 1.54 0.52
CA SER A 403 -17.41 1.84 1.71
C SER A 403 -18.67 0.98 1.66
N ASP A 404 -18.59 -0.19 2.30
CA ASP A 404 -19.66 -1.19 2.25
C ASP A 404 -20.84 -0.87 3.18
N ARG A 405 -20.72 0.14 4.05
CA ARG A 405 -21.75 0.40 5.08
C ARG A 405 -22.95 1.24 4.64
N TYR A 406 -23.01 1.79 3.43
CA TYR A 406 -23.98 2.87 3.14
C TYR A 406 -24.80 2.76 1.85
N PHE A 407 -24.75 1.64 1.12
CA PHE A 407 -25.55 1.42 -0.10
C PHE A 407 -26.65 0.34 0.00
N ASN A 408 -27.00 -0.11 1.21
CA ASN A 408 -28.17 -0.97 1.43
C ASN A 408 -29.33 -0.23 2.08
#